data_AF-B7L3R7-F1
#
_entry.id   AF-B7L3R7-F1
#
_cell.length_a   1.000
_cell.length_b   1.000
_cell.length_c   1.000
_cell.angle_alpha   90.00
_cell.angle_beta   90.00
_cell.angle_gamma   90.00
#
_symmetry.space_group_name_H-M   'P 1'
#
loop_
_entity.id
_entity.type
_entity.pdbx_description
1 polymer ?
#
loop_
_entity_poly.entity_id
_entity_poly.type
_entity_poly.pdbx_seq_one_letter_code
_entity_poly.pdbx_strand_id
1 'polypeptide(L)' 'MSLADLRRRLERHETARHIGGPTNIVANYPVEDAEGRDAIHNWRQWVQDGRASVKGDVLYLMQPPLTVEEWTAAHVAEH' A
#
# COMPACT_ATOMS: atom_id res chain seq x y z
N MET A 1 -9.32 -30.85 16.66
CA MET A 1 -9.73 -29.50 16.22
C MET A 1 -11.24 -29.50 16.12
N SER A 2 -11.92 -28.64 16.88
CA SER A 2 -13.39 -28.59 17.01
C SER A 2 -13.99 -27.38 16.28
N LEU A 3 -15.32 -27.39 16.10
CA LEU A 3 -16.06 -26.24 15.56
C LEU A 3 -15.84 -24.96 16.40
N ALA A 4 -15.72 -25.11 17.72
CA ALA A 4 -15.42 -24.01 18.63
C ALA A 4 -14.01 -23.43 18.39
N ASP A 5 -13.03 -24.27 18.05
CA ASP A 5 -11.67 -23.83 17.73
C ASP A 5 -11.63 -23.02 16.41
N LEU A 6 -12.40 -23.45 15.41
CA LEU A 6 -12.53 -22.74 14.14
C LEU A 6 -13.18 -21.37 14.35
N ARG A 7 -14.25 -21.30 15.15
CA ARG A 7 -14.96 -20.05 15.46
C ARG A 7 -14.06 -19.06 16.20
N ARG A 8 -13.30 -19.52 17.18
CA ARG A 8 -12.34 -18.68 17.93
C ARG A 8 -11.15 -18.23 17.07
N ARG A 9 -10.75 -19.00 16.05
CA ARG A 9 -9.75 -18.56 15.06
C ARG A 9 -10.33 -17.51 14.11
N LEU A 10 -11.58 -17.69 13.67
CA LEU A 10 -12.27 -16.74 12.81
C LEU A 10 -12.45 -15.39 13.51
N GLU A 11 -12.97 -15.38 14.74
CA GLU A 11 -13.11 -14.16 15.54
C GLU A 11 -11.78 -13.41 15.71
N ARG A 12 -10.67 -14.14 15.95
CA ARG A 12 -9.34 -13.52 16.04
C ARG A 12 -8.89 -12.91 14.72
N HIS A 13 -9.14 -13.58 13.59
CA HIS A 13 -8.81 -13.04 12.27
C HIS A 13 -9.68 -11.84 11.88
N GLU A 14 -10.95 -11.84 12.26
CA GLU A 14 -11.88 -10.74 12.02
C GLU A 14 -11.57 -9.54 12.92
N THR A 15 -11.20 -9.77 14.18
CA THR A 15 -10.79 -8.70 15.11
C THR A 15 -9.43 -8.10 14.71
N ALA A 16 -8.52 -8.92 14.16
CA ALA A 16 -7.23 -8.46 13.66
C ALA A 16 -7.32 -7.81 12.26
N ARG A 17 -8.45 -7.94 11.56
CA ARG A 17 -8.70 -7.20 10.31
C ARG A 17 -8.94 -5.75 10.67
N HIS A 18 -7.99 -4.89 10.32
CA HIS A 18 -8.22 -3.45 10.34
C HIS A 18 -9.35 -3.12 9.37
N ILE A 19 -10.52 -2.73 9.89
CA ILE A 19 -11.70 -2.33 9.10
C ILE A 19 -11.60 -0.84 8.70
N GLY A 20 -10.73 -0.09 9.38
CA GLY A 20 -10.42 1.30 9.05
C GLY A 20 -9.70 1.44 7.71
N GLY A 21 -9.93 2.54 7.01
CA GLY A 21 -9.11 2.91 5.85
C GLY A 21 -7.68 3.27 6.28
N PRO A 22 -6.69 3.20 5.37
CA PRO A 22 -5.35 3.67 5.66
C PRO A 22 -5.36 5.16 5.97
N THR A 23 -4.53 5.58 6.93
CA THR A 23 -4.37 6.98 7.34
C THR A 23 -2.96 7.51 7.06
N ASN A 24 -2.02 6.60 6.80
CA ASN A 24 -0.62 6.88 6.55
C ASN A 24 -0.21 6.40 5.16
N ILE A 25 0.70 7.13 4.51
CA ILE A 25 1.26 6.74 3.22
C ILE A 25 2.77 6.54 3.37
N VAL A 26 3.27 5.45 2.80
CA VAL A 26 4.70 5.22 2.56
C VAL A 26 4.90 5.07 1.05
N ALA A 27 5.80 5.88 0.49
CA ALA A 27 6.11 5.84 -0.94
C ALA A 27 7.63 5.84 -1.15
N ASN A 28 8.09 5.19 -2.23
CA ASN A 28 9.49 5.24 -2.67
C ASN A 28 9.75 6.34 -3.72
N TYR A 29 8.77 7.21 -3.96
CA TYR A 29 8.85 8.34 -4.86
C TYR A 29 8.16 9.56 -4.21
N PRO A 30 8.46 10.79 -4.67
CA PRO A 30 7.77 11.98 -4.19
C PRO A 30 6.28 11.92 -4.52
N VAL A 31 5.43 11.98 -3.50
CA VAL A 31 3.97 12.02 -3.66
C VAL A 31 3.49 13.43 -3.35
N GLU A 32 2.76 14.04 -4.28
CA GLU A 32 2.17 15.35 -4.08
C GLU A 32 0.91 15.29 -3.19
N ASP A 33 0.57 16.38 -2.50
CA ASP A 33 -0.59 16.45 -1.60
C ASP A 33 -1.91 16.03 -2.25
N ALA A 34 -2.11 16.37 -3.53
CA ALA A 34 -3.31 16.03 -4.27
C ALA A 34 -3.38 14.51 -4.55
N GLU A 35 -2.27 13.92 -4.99
CA GLU A 35 -2.15 12.48 -5.20
C GLU A 35 -2.32 11.71 -3.89
N GLY A 36 -1.68 12.17 -2.80
CA GLY A 36 -1.80 11.54 -1.49
C GLY A 36 -3.23 11.53 -0.96
N ARG A 37 -3.97 12.62 -1.12
CA ARG A 37 -5.40 12.69 -0.75
C ARG A 37 -6.26 11.74 -1.60
N ASP A 38 -6.02 11.68 -2.90
CA ASP A 38 -6.73 10.75 -3.80
C ASP A 38 -6.43 9.30 -3.41
N ALA A 39 -5.17 8.98 -3.15
CA ALA A 39 -4.72 7.65 -2.77
C ALA A 39 -5.37 7.17 -1.46
N ILE A 40 -5.49 8.04 -0.45
CA ILE A 40 -6.20 7.71 0.81
C ILE A 40 -7.70 7.56 0.58
N HIS A 41 -8.33 8.46 -0.17
CA HIS A 41 -9.79 8.42 -0.39
C HIS A 41 -10.19 7.18 -1.22
N ASN A 42 -9.41 6.87 -2.25
CA ASN A 42 -9.70 5.86 -3.27
C ASN A 42 -8.82 4.61 -3.12
N TRP A 43 -8.26 4.38 -1.92
CA TRP A 43 -7.27 3.34 -1.65
C TRP A 43 -7.69 1.93 -2.11
N ARG A 44 -8.98 1.59 -1.98
CA ARG A 44 -9.50 0.27 -2.39
C ARG A 44 -9.34 0.05 -3.89
N GLN A 45 -9.65 1.08 -4.68
CA GLN A 45 -9.50 1.03 -6.12
C GLN A 45 -8.02 0.97 -6.51
N TRP A 46 -7.17 1.77 -5.85
CA TRP A 46 -5.73 1.73 -6.10
C TRP A 46 -5.10 0.37 -5.78
N VAL A 47 -5.57 -0.31 -4.73
CA VAL A 47 -5.15 -1.69 -4.41
C VAL A 47 -5.64 -2.68 -5.47
N GLN A 48 -6.89 -2.55 -5.93
CA GLN A 48 -7.44 -3.39 -7.00
C GLN A 48 -6.68 -3.21 -8.32
N ASP A 49 -6.30 -1.97 -8.63
CA ASP A 49 -5.53 -1.61 -9.83
C ASP A 49 -4.04 -1.99 -9.71
N GLY A 50 -3.61 -2.53 -8.57
CA GLY A 50 -2.20 -2.89 -8.31
C GLY A 50 -1.26 -1.70 -8.11
N ARG A 51 -1.80 -0.48 -8.03
CA ARG A 51 -1.05 0.77 -7.81
C ARG A 51 -0.59 0.93 -6.36
N ALA A 52 -1.24 0.24 -5.43
CA ALA A 52 -0.95 0.32 -4.02
C ALA A 52 -1.09 -1.03 -3.31
N SER A 53 -0.53 -1.14 -2.11
CA SER A 53 -0.82 -2.24 -1.19
C SER A 53 -1.08 -1.71 0.22
N VAL A 54 -1.89 -2.41 1.02
CA VAL A 54 -2.23 -1.99 2.40
C VAL A 54 -1.69 -2.99 3.40
N LYS A 55 -1.06 -2.48 4.46
CA LYS A 55 -0.65 -3.26 5.63
C LYS A 55 -0.94 -2.46 6.89
N GLY A 56 -1.90 -2.93 7.69
CA GLY A 56 -2.40 -2.18 8.84
C GLY A 56 -3.17 -0.94 8.37
N ASP A 57 -2.79 0.22 8.89
CA ASP A 57 -3.31 1.55 8.56
C ASP A 57 -2.43 2.31 7.54
N VAL A 58 -1.45 1.63 6.95
CA VAL A 58 -0.49 2.22 6.00
C VAL A 58 -0.79 1.76 4.58
N LEU A 59 -0.88 2.74 3.67
CA LEU A 59 -0.92 2.55 2.22
C LEU A 59 0.50 2.67 1.65
N TYR A 60 0.95 1.63 0.95
CA TYR A 60 2.26 1.58 0.31
C TYR A 60 2.11 1.86 -1.18
N LEU A 61 2.77 2.92 -1.65
CA LEU A 61 2.86 3.32 -3.06
C LEU A 61 4.28 3.00 -3.55
N MET A 62 4.49 1.77 -4.00
CA MET A 62 5.81 1.28 -4.39
C MET A 62 5.89 1.12 -5.89
N GLN A 63 6.64 2.00 -6.55
CA GLN A 63 7.01 1.79 -7.94
C GLN A 63 8.09 0.70 -8.03
N PRO A 64 8.10 -0.11 -9.12
CA PRO A 64 9.17 -1.05 -9.38
C PRO A 64 10.53 -0.35 -9.33
N PRO A 65 11.59 -1.03 -8.85
CA PRO A 65 12.93 -0.49 -8.98
C PRO A 65 13.25 -0.28 -10.46
N LEU A 66 13.80 0.89 -10.78
CA LEU A 66 14.28 1.21 -12.12
C LEU A 66 15.39 0.23 -12.53
N THR A 67 15.50 -0.03 -13.83
CA THR A 67 16.72 -0.66 -14.35
C THR A 67 17.91 0.29 -14.20
N VAL A 68 19.13 -0.24 -14.37
CA VAL A 68 20.35 0.59 -14.32
C VAL A 68 20.31 1.68 -15.39
N GLU A 69 19.80 1.37 -16.57
CA GLU A 69 19.67 2.30 -17.70
C GLU A 69 18.66 3.42 -17.41
N GLU A 70 17.49 3.08 -16.88
CA GLU A 70 16.45 4.04 -16.50
C GLU A 70 16.91 4.95 -15.36
N TRP A 71 17.58 4.38 -14.35
CA TRP A 71 18.16 5.16 -13.26
C TRP A 71 19.22 6.13 -13.78
N THR A 72 20.11 5.67 -14.66
CA THR A 72 21.18 6.47 -15.27
C THR A 72 20.59 7.62 -16.10
N ALA A 73 19.56 7.37 -16.91
CA ALA A 73 18.90 8.41 -17.68
C ALA A 73 18.26 9.49 -16.79
N ALA A 74 17.68 9.09 -15.65
CA ALA A 74 17.02 10.01 -14.73
C ALA A 74 18.01 10.82 -13.84
N HIS A 75 19.24 10.34 -13.63
CA HIS A 75 20.15 10.90 -12.62
C HIS A 75 21.56 11.28 -13.13
N VAL A 76 21.93 10.89 -14.36
CA VAL A 76 23.27 11.17 -14.93
C VAL A 76 23.22 12.23 -16.02
N ALA A 77 22.04 12.69 -16.44
CA ALA A 77 21.87 13.77 -17.41
C ALA A 77 22.05 15.18 -16.78
N GLU A 78 23.16 15.42 -16.08
CA GLU A 78 23.64 16.77 -15.74
C GLU A 78 25.18 16.74 -15.62
N HIS A 79 25.88 16.86 -16.75
CA HIS A 79 27.25 17.39 -16.83
C HIS A 79 27.47 18.09 -18.18
#